data_AF-A0A661VRK3-F1
#
_entry.id   AF-A0A661VRK3-F1
#
_cell.length_a   1.000
_cell.length_b   1.000
_cell.length_c   1.000
_cell.angle_alpha   90.00
_cell.angle_beta   90.00
_cell.angle_gamma   90.00
#
_symmetry.space_group_name_H-M   'P 1'
#
loop_
_entity.id
_entity.type
_entity.pdbx_description
1 polymer ?
#
loop_
_entity_poly.entity_id
_entity_poly.type
_entity_poly.pdbx_seq_one_letter_code
_entity_poly.pdbx_strand_id
1 'polypeptide(L)'
;MTARRIHLRISALFPCYGAIVLGIALVAFLVGNLVASGVFERVPHLEDEVAYLFQAKVFALGRMYVPSPRYPPSFFAPFVLDHAGKRFGKYPPGYSLLLALGVLSGHPWLVNALSSALTLIVVYRIGRELYDPGVALLATALGLSSPFLLL
;
A
#
# COMPACT_ATOMS: atom_id res chain seq x y z
N MET A 1 -26.39 27.45 28.50
CA MET A 1 -27.08 26.14 28.43
C MET A 1 -27.66 26.07 27.02
N THR A 2 -27.20 25.25 26.07
CA THR A 2 -27.45 23.80 25.99
C THR A 2 -26.71 23.25 24.74
N ALA A 3 -25.49 22.72 24.87
CA ALA A 3 -24.77 22.10 23.73
C ALA A 3 -23.74 21.03 24.15
N ARG A 4 -23.90 20.42 25.32
CA ARG A 4 -22.92 19.45 25.87
C ARG A 4 -23.48 18.05 26.13
N ARG A 5 -24.69 17.75 25.65
CA ARG A 5 -25.43 16.52 26.01
C ARG A 5 -25.52 15.43 24.94
N ILE A 6 -24.76 15.52 23.84
CA ILE A 6 -24.75 14.48 22.78
C ILE A 6 -23.50 13.57 22.86
N HIS A 7 -22.49 13.91 23.66
CA HIS A 7 -21.20 13.18 23.66
C HIS A 7 -21.08 11.94 24.56
N LEU A 8 -22.12 11.51 25.29
CA LEU A 8 -21.93 10.55 26.40
C LEU A 8 -22.72 9.24 26.31
N ARG A 9 -23.22 8.83 25.14
CA ARG A 9 -23.90 7.52 24.98
C ARG A 9 -23.47 6.70 23.75
N ILE A 10 -22.18 6.74 23.38
CA ILE A 10 -21.63 5.86 22.32
C ILE A 10 -20.58 4.88 22.89
N SER A 11 -20.19 4.97 24.17
CA SER A 11 -19.03 4.24 24.74
C SER A 11 -19.11 2.70 24.73
N ALA A 12 -20.28 2.10 24.52
CA ALA A 12 -20.47 0.64 24.64
C ALA A 12 -20.46 -0.14 23.30
N LEU A 13 -20.64 0.52 22.15
CA LEU A 13 -20.63 -0.12 20.81
C LEU A 13 -19.26 -0.08 20.13
N PHE A 14 -18.30 0.68 20.67
CA PHE A 14 -16.97 0.87 20.10
C PHE A 14 -16.10 -0.40 19.92
N PRO A 15 -16.11 -1.43 20.80
CA PRO A 15 -15.23 -2.57 20.61
C PRO A 15 -15.68 -3.48 19.45
N CYS A 16 -16.99 -3.59 19.20
CA CYS A 16 -17.54 -4.47 18.17
C CYS A 16 -17.17 -3.99 16.75
N TYR A 17 -17.38 -2.70 16.46
CA TYR A 17 -17.04 -2.14 15.15
C TYR A 17 -15.54 -2.14 14.86
N GLY A 18 -14.72 -1.87 15.89
CA GLY A 18 -13.28 -1.96 15.77
C GLY A 18 -12.81 -3.36 15.39
N ALA A 19 -13.33 -4.38 16.08
CA ALA A 19 -13.02 -5.78 15.79
C ALA A 19 -13.47 -6.19 14.37
N ILE A 20 -14.66 -5.75 13.94
CA ILE A 20 -15.17 -6.03 12.58
C ILE A 20 -14.23 -5.42 11.52
N VAL A 21 -13.84 -4.16 11.68
CA VAL A 21 -12.95 -3.47 10.73
C VAL A 21 -11.56 -4.11 10.69
N LEU A 22 -11.03 -4.52 11.85
CA LEU A 22 -9.78 -5.28 11.90
C LEU A 22 -9.91 -6.64 11.21
N GLY A 23 -11.06 -7.31 11.36
CA GLY A 23 -11.38 -8.53 10.62
C GLY A 23 -11.41 -8.30 9.11
N ILE A 24 -12.07 -7.23 8.65
CA ILE A 24 -12.11 -6.85 7.22
C ILE A 24 -10.70 -6.55 6.70
N ALA A 25 -9.90 -5.78 7.45
CA ALA A 25 -8.53 -5.46 7.07
C ALA A 25 -7.64 -6.72 7.02
N LEU A 26 -7.81 -7.65 7.95
CA LEU A 26 -7.12 -8.94 7.92
C LEU A 26 -7.51 -9.76 6.69
N VAL A 27 -8.80 -9.82 6.34
CA VAL A 27 -9.26 -10.49 5.12
C VAL A 27 -8.65 -9.83 3.88
N ALA A 28 -8.62 -8.50 3.79
CA ALA A 28 -7.98 -7.80 2.68
C ALA A 28 -6.49 -8.13 2.56
N PHE A 29 -5.77 -8.16 3.68
CA PHE A 29 -4.36 -8.54 3.70
C PHE A 29 -4.15 -9.98 3.20
N LEU A 30 -4.95 -10.94 3.71
CA LEU A 30 -4.85 -12.34 3.33
C LEU A 30 -5.19 -12.54 1.85
N VAL A 31 -6.29 -11.95 1.38
CA VAL A 31 -6.70 -12.05 -0.03
C VAL A 31 -5.66 -11.38 -0.94
N GLY A 32 -5.19 -10.18 -0.61
CA GLY A 32 -4.13 -9.51 -1.37
C GLY A 32 -2.84 -10.32 -1.41
N ASN A 33 -2.49 -11.03 -0.33
CA ASN A 33 -1.34 -11.93 -0.32
C ASN A 33 -1.54 -13.17 -1.20
N LEU A 34 -2.75 -13.73 -1.21
CA LEU A 34 -3.12 -14.85 -2.08
C LEU A 34 -3.08 -14.43 -3.54
N VAL A 35 -3.60 -13.25 -3.88
CA VAL A 35 -3.51 -12.68 -5.24
C VAL A 35 -2.06 -12.46 -5.64
N ALA A 36 -1.27 -11.80 -4.78
CA ALA A 36 0.16 -11.59 -5.02
C ALA A 36 0.91 -12.91 -5.28
N SER A 37 0.50 -14.00 -4.63
CA SER A 37 1.15 -15.31 -4.77
C SER A 37 0.63 -16.12 -5.97
N GLY A 38 -0.68 -16.14 -6.19
CA GLY A 38 -1.34 -17.01 -7.17
C GLY A 38 -1.58 -16.38 -8.54
N VAL A 39 -1.65 -15.04 -8.60
CA VAL A 39 -1.88 -14.29 -9.85
C VAL A 39 -0.60 -13.60 -10.30
N PHE A 40 0.08 -12.90 -9.38
CA PHE A 40 1.28 -12.12 -9.71
C PHE A 40 2.60 -12.84 -9.41
N GLU A 41 2.57 -14.09 -8.93
CA GLU A 41 3.78 -14.89 -8.67
C GLU A 41 4.85 -14.18 -7.79
N ARG A 42 4.43 -13.17 -7.02
CA ARG A 42 5.26 -12.28 -6.20
C ARG A 42 6.31 -11.48 -6.98
N VAL A 43 6.08 -11.27 -8.27
CA VAL A 43 6.97 -10.51 -9.17
C VAL A 43 6.21 -9.37 -9.85
N PRO A 44 6.90 -8.26 -10.18
CA PRO A 44 6.28 -7.17 -10.92
C PRO A 44 5.94 -7.61 -12.35
N HIS A 45 4.77 -7.18 -12.83
CA HIS A 45 4.26 -7.52 -14.17
C HIS A 45 4.24 -6.31 -15.11
N LEU A 46 4.21 -5.10 -14.55
CA LEU A 46 4.21 -3.84 -15.31
C LEU A 46 5.57 -3.16 -15.25
N GLU A 47 5.90 -2.37 -16.27
CA GLU A 47 7.24 -1.80 -16.36
C GLU A 47 7.49 -0.71 -15.32
N ASP A 48 6.43 -0.04 -14.86
CA ASP A 48 6.48 0.90 -13.75
C ASP A 48 6.74 0.20 -12.41
N GLU A 49 6.14 -0.96 -12.17
CA GLU A 49 6.43 -1.80 -10.99
C GLU A 49 7.90 -2.25 -10.97
N VAL A 50 8.45 -2.63 -12.13
CA VAL A 50 9.88 -2.94 -12.27
C VAL A 50 10.74 -1.73 -11.89
N ALA A 51 10.37 -0.52 -12.33
CA ALA A 51 11.09 0.70 -11.97
C ALA A 51 10.96 1.05 -10.48
N TYR A 52 9.78 0.86 -9.87
CA TYR A 52 9.59 1.05 -8.43
C TYR A 52 10.42 0.06 -7.62
N LEU A 53 10.45 -1.21 -8.03
CA LEU A 53 11.23 -2.26 -7.36
C LEU A 53 12.74 -2.02 -7.53
N PHE A 54 13.18 -1.55 -8.70
CA PHE A 54 14.56 -1.12 -8.92
C PHE A 54 14.94 -0.02 -7.93
N GLN A 55 14.16 1.06 -7.87
CA GLN A 55 14.45 2.17 -6.97
C GLN A 55 14.34 1.78 -5.49
N ALA A 56 13.41 0.89 -5.13
CA ALA A 56 13.31 0.33 -3.78
C ALA A 56 14.56 -0.47 -3.38
N LYS A 57 15.13 -1.26 -4.29
CA LYS A 57 16.41 -1.95 -4.08
C LYS A 57 17.55 -0.95 -3.91
N VAL A 58 17.57 0.13 -4.69
CA VAL A 58 18.58 1.21 -4.53
C VAL A 58 18.47 1.88 -3.15
N PHE A 59 17.25 2.18 -2.68
CA PHE A 59 17.04 2.70 -1.32
C PHE A 59 17.40 1.71 -0.22
N ALA A 60 17.13 0.41 -0.41
CA ALA A 60 17.54 -0.64 0.51
C ALA A 60 19.07 -0.74 0.67
N LEU A 61 19.84 -0.27 -0.33
CA LEU A 61 21.29 -0.11 -0.24
C LEU A 61 21.73 1.17 0.48
N GLY A 62 20.80 1.99 0.98
CA GLY A 62 21.08 3.30 1.58
C GLY A 62 21.50 4.36 0.56
N ARG A 63 21.12 4.20 -0.72
CA ARG A 63 21.53 5.09 -1.82
C ARG A 63 20.33 5.74 -2.49
N MET A 64 20.52 6.91 -3.09
CA MET A 64 19.49 7.57 -3.90
C MET A 64 19.53 7.15 -5.37
N TYR A 65 20.71 6.74 -5.84
CA TYR A 65 20.99 6.27 -7.19
C TYR A 65 22.14 5.28 -7.15
N VAL A 66 22.34 4.54 -8.25
CA VAL A 66 23.54 3.72 -8.47
C VAL A 66 24.30 4.22 -9.69
N PRO A 67 25.58 3.87 -9.87
CA PRO A 67 26.30 4.22 -11.10
C PRO A 67 25.61 3.62 -12.32
N SER A 68 25.54 4.39 -13.41
CA SER A 68 25.11 3.87 -14.71
C SER A 68 26.07 2.77 -15.19
N PRO A 69 25.56 1.72 -15.84
CA PRO A 69 26.41 0.67 -16.39
C PRO A 69 27.25 1.22 -17.55
N ARG A 70 28.36 0.53 -17.88
CA ARG A 70 29.29 0.92 -18.95
C ARG A 70 28.62 1.06 -20.31
N TYR A 71 27.58 0.25 -20.57
CA TYR A 71 26.81 0.24 -21.82
C TYR A 71 25.31 0.37 -21.51
N PRO A 72 24.79 1.57 -21.23
CA PRO A 72 23.39 1.78 -20.83
C PRO A 72 22.33 1.15 -21.74
N PRO A 73 22.45 1.21 -23.09
CA PRO A 73 21.46 0.60 -23.98
C PRO A 73 21.29 -0.91 -23.78
N SER A 74 22.35 -1.62 -23.37
CA SER A 74 22.30 -3.07 -23.12
C SER A 74 21.56 -3.43 -21.83
N PHE A 75 21.37 -2.48 -20.93
CA PHE A 75 20.64 -2.64 -19.68
C PHE A 75 19.38 -1.77 -19.70
N PHE A 76 18.80 -1.54 -20.86
CA PHE A 76 17.58 -0.74 -20.95
C PHE A 76 16.45 -1.40 -20.14
N ALA A 77 15.82 -0.62 -19.27
CA ALA A 77 14.59 -0.97 -18.58
C ALA A 77 13.68 0.26 -18.62
N PRO A 78 12.39 0.13 -19.02
CA PRO A 78 11.50 1.28 -19.06
C PRO A 78 11.43 1.99 -17.70
N PHE A 79 11.35 3.32 -17.74
CA PHE A 79 11.27 4.20 -16.56
C PHE A 79 12.45 4.11 -15.58
N VAL A 80 13.50 3.35 -15.88
CA VAL A 80 14.79 3.46 -15.21
C VAL A 80 15.69 4.35 -16.06
N LEU A 81 16.09 5.48 -15.49
CA LEU A 81 16.79 6.54 -16.19
C LEU A 81 18.29 6.45 -15.92
N ASP A 82 19.08 6.67 -16.97
CA ASP A 82 20.51 6.90 -16.90
C ASP A 82 20.78 8.39 -17.23
N HIS A 83 21.34 9.13 -16.29
CA HIS A 83 21.62 10.55 -16.45
C HIS A 83 22.89 10.96 -15.68
N ALA A 84 23.85 11.58 -16.37
CA ALA A 84 25.13 12.04 -15.81
C ALA A 84 25.87 10.96 -15.00
N GLY A 85 25.88 9.72 -15.50
CA GLY A 85 26.52 8.57 -14.85
C GLY A 85 25.77 8.01 -13.65
N LYS A 86 24.54 8.48 -13.39
CA LYS A 86 23.65 8.01 -12.32
C LYS A 86 22.45 7.29 -12.91
N ARG A 87 22.05 6.20 -12.25
CA ARG A 87 20.91 5.38 -12.60
C ARG A 87 19.89 5.33 -11.47
N PHE A 88 18.65 5.67 -11.77
CA PHE A 88 17.55 5.82 -10.80
C PHE A 88 16.19 5.68 -11.48
N GLY A 89 15.13 5.41 -10.72
CA GLY A 89 13.76 5.35 -11.22
C GLY A 89 13.19 6.74 -11.55
N LYS A 90 12.36 6.82 -12.59
CA LYS A 90 11.69 8.06 -13.05
C LYS A 90 10.73 8.64 -12.00
N TYR A 91 10.09 7.78 -11.20
CA TYR A 91 9.00 8.17 -10.31
C TYR A 91 9.48 8.81 -8.99
N PRO A 92 8.64 9.65 -8.34
CA PRO A 92 8.93 10.18 -7.02
C PRO A 92 9.22 9.07 -5.99
N PRO A 93 10.03 9.36 -4.96
CA PRO A 93 10.56 8.34 -4.06
C PRO A 93 9.53 7.71 -3.11
N GLY A 94 8.34 8.29 -2.95
CA GLY A 94 7.38 7.95 -1.89
C GLY A 94 7.04 6.45 -1.83
N TYR A 95 6.47 5.90 -2.90
CA TYR A 95 6.11 4.48 -2.93
C TYR A 95 7.34 3.56 -2.88
N SER A 96 8.42 3.89 -3.60
CA SER A 96 9.67 3.11 -3.55
C SER A 96 10.32 3.06 -2.17
N LEU A 97 10.19 4.12 -1.34
CA LEU A 97 10.67 4.12 0.05
C LEU A 97 9.86 3.15 0.91
N LEU A 98 8.53 3.15 0.77
CA LEU A 98 7.68 2.17 1.45
C LEU A 98 8.01 0.75 0.99
N LEU A 99 8.16 0.56 -0.33
CA LEU A 99 8.53 -0.72 -0.94
C LEU A 99 9.90 -1.21 -0.49
N ALA A 100 10.84 -0.30 -0.22
CA ALA A 100 12.17 -0.63 0.28
C ALA A 100 12.13 -1.37 1.63
N LEU A 101 11.15 -1.08 2.50
CA LEU A 101 10.93 -1.83 3.74
C LEU A 101 10.60 -3.30 3.43
N GLY A 102 9.74 -3.52 2.43
CA GLY A 102 9.44 -4.85 1.92
C GLY A 102 10.68 -5.55 1.35
N VAL A 103 11.49 -4.84 0.56
CA VAL A 103 12.76 -5.36 0.03
C VAL A 103 13.73 -5.75 1.15
N LEU A 104 13.89 -4.92 2.17
CA LEU A 104 14.76 -5.19 3.33
C LEU A 104 14.31 -6.44 4.11
N SER A 105 13.00 -6.68 4.18
CA SER A 105 12.45 -7.89 4.79
C SER A 105 12.51 -9.13 3.89
N GLY A 106 12.88 -8.98 2.61
CA GLY A 106 12.85 -10.05 1.59
C GLY A 106 11.46 -10.34 1.00
N HIS A 107 10.45 -9.56 1.36
CA HIS A 107 9.04 -9.79 1.00
C HIS A 107 8.37 -8.55 0.39
N PRO A 108 8.87 -7.99 -0.74
CA PRO A 108 8.36 -6.74 -1.30
C PRO A 108 6.85 -6.77 -1.64
N TRP A 109 6.32 -7.93 -2.04
CA TRP A 109 4.90 -8.08 -2.38
C TRP A 109 3.94 -7.84 -1.20
N LEU A 110 4.42 -7.96 0.05
CA LEU A 110 3.59 -7.69 1.24
C LEU A 110 3.16 -6.24 1.34
N VAL A 111 3.92 -5.32 0.74
CA VAL A 111 3.67 -3.88 0.85
C VAL A 111 2.31 -3.50 0.27
N ASN A 112 1.91 -4.08 -0.86
CA ASN A 112 0.60 -3.81 -1.45
C ASN A 112 -0.53 -4.41 -0.58
N ALA A 113 -0.40 -5.67 -0.14
CA ALA A 113 -1.39 -6.30 0.73
C ALA A 113 -1.59 -5.53 2.05
N LEU A 114 -0.50 -5.05 2.67
CA LEU A 114 -0.57 -4.20 3.86
C LEU A 114 -1.20 -2.85 3.55
N SER A 115 -0.87 -2.25 2.41
CA SER A 115 -1.44 -0.97 1.98
C SER A 115 -2.94 -1.06 1.74
N SER A 116 -3.44 -2.14 1.14
CA SER A 116 -4.88 -2.40 0.97
C SER A 116 -5.59 -2.53 2.31
N ALA A 117 -5.03 -3.29 3.25
CA ALA A 117 -5.58 -3.44 4.61
C ALA A 117 -5.61 -2.10 5.37
N LEU A 118 -4.52 -1.33 5.33
CA LEU A 118 -4.44 -0.01 5.96
C LEU A 118 -5.41 0.98 5.32
N THR A 119 -5.58 0.93 3.99
CA THR A 119 -6.54 1.78 3.27
C THR A 119 -7.95 1.55 3.78
N LEU A 120 -8.38 0.30 3.99
CA LEU A 120 -9.71 0.00 4.54
C LEU A 120 -9.89 0.53 5.96
N ILE A 121 -8.85 0.46 6.80
CA ILE A 121 -8.90 1.07 8.15
C ILE A 121 -9.06 2.59 8.04
N VAL A 122 -8.32 3.26 7.15
CA VAL A 122 -8.43 4.71 6.94
C VAL A 122 -9.81 5.08 6.40
N VAL A 123 -10.34 4.34 5.42
CA VAL A 123 -11.70 4.52 4.89
C VAL A 123 -12.73 4.45 6.00
N TYR A 124 -12.66 3.44 6.88
CA TYR A 124 -13.56 3.36 8.03
C TYR A 124 -13.43 4.58 8.95
N ARG A 125 -12.20 5.00 9.27
CA ARG A 125 -11.95 6.15 10.16
C ARG A 125 -12.53 7.44 9.60
N ILE A 126 -12.30 7.69 8.31
CA ILE A 126 -12.82 8.87 7.60
C ILE A 126 -14.35 8.80 7.53
N GLY A 127 -14.92 7.67 7.10
CA GLY A 127 -16.37 7.51 6.99
C GLY A 127 -17.08 7.70 8.33
N ARG A 128 -16.47 7.24 9.43
CA ARG A 128 -17.02 7.39 10.77
C ARG A 128 -16.96 8.84 11.26
N GLU A 129 -15.91 9.58 10.90
CA GLU A 129 -15.75 10.99 11.29
C GLU A 129 -16.70 11.90 10.52
N LEU A 130 -16.91 11.63 9.23
CA LEU A 130 -17.75 12.44 8.35
C LEU A 130 -19.25 12.09 8.46
N TYR A 131 -19.58 10.86 8.84
CA TYR A 131 -20.95 10.35 8.87
C TYR A 131 -21.21 9.56 10.18
N ASP A 132 -21.50 8.26 10.07
CA ASP A 132 -21.78 7.37 11.18
C ASP A 132 -21.09 6.00 11.00
N PRO A 133 -20.99 5.18 12.07
CA PRO A 133 -20.32 3.88 12.00
C PRO A 133 -20.92 2.89 10.98
N GLY A 134 -22.22 2.98 10.69
CA GLY A 134 -22.89 2.10 9.73
C GLY A 134 -22.47 2.42 8.30
N VAL A 135 -22.50 3.71 7.93
CA VAL A 135 -21.99 4.17 6.62
C VAL A 135 -20.51 3.85 6.46
N ALA A 136 -19.71 4.06 7.51
CA ALA A 136 -18.29 3.74 7.51
C ALA A 136 -18.02 2.24 7.28
N LEU A 137 -18.76 1.37 7.96
CA LEU A 137 -18.67 -0.08 7.74
C LEU A 137 -19.06 -0.47 6.32
N LEU A 138 -20.17 0.06 5.82
CA LEU A 138 -20.64 -0.23 4.47
C LEU A 138 -19.57 0.17 3.44
N ALA A 139 -19.00 1.38 3.55
CA ALA A 139 -17.93 1.84 2.68
C ALA A 139 -16.69 0.92 2.75
N THR A 140 -16.34 0.46 3.94
CA THR A 140 -15.20 -0.45 4.16
C THR A 140 -15.47 -1.82 3.54
N ALA A 141 -16.69 -2.35 3.68
CA ALA A 141 -17.10 -3.63 3.09
C ALA A 141 -17.14 -3.56 1.55
N LEU A 142 -17.64 -2.45 0.99
CA LEU A 142 -17.58 -2.20 -0.45
C LEU A 142 -16.14 -2.11 -0.95
N GLY A 143 -15.26 -1.44 -0.20
CA GLY A 143 -13.83 -1.39 -0.48
C GLY A 143 -13.20 -2.78 -0.52
N LEU A 144 -13.52 -3.65 0.44
CA LEU A 144 -13.05 -5.05 0.46
C LEU A 144 -13.52 -5.82 -0.79
N SER A 145 -14.73 -5.57 -1.28
CA SER A 145 -15.26 -6.26 -2.46
C SER A 145 -14.71 -5.74 -3.80
N SER A 146 -13.93 -4.64 -3.78
CA SER A 146 -13.42 -4.00 -4.98
C SER A 146 -12.22 -4.75 -5.56
N PRO A 147 -12.29 -5.24 -6.81
CA PRO A 147 -11.12 -5.84 -7.46
C PRO A 147 -9.96 -4.86 -7.58
N PHE A 148 -10.24 -3.56 -7.77
CA PHE A 148 -9.21 -2.54 -7.89
C PHE A 148 -8.36 -2.34 -6.62
N LEU A 149 -8.89 -2.71 -5.44
CA LEU A 149 -8.16 -2.62 -4.18
C LEU A 149 -7.40 -3.91 -3.85
N LEU A 150 -7.83 -5.04 -4.41
CA LEU A 150 -7.30 -6.37 -4.09
C LEU A 150 -6.33 -6.93 -5.13
N LEU A 151 -6.41 -6.45 -6.37
CA LEU A 151 -5.46 -6.70 -7.46
C LEU A 151 -4.39 -5.61 -7.43
#